data_AF-A0A949FP96-F1
#
_entry.id   AF-A0A949FP96-F1
#
_cell.length_a   1.000
_cell.length_b   1.000
_cell.length_c   1.000
_cell.angle_alpha   90.00
_cell.angle_beta   90.00
_cell.angle_gamma   90.00
#
_symmetry.space_group_name_H-M   'P 1'
#
loop_
_entity.id
_entity.type
_entity.pdbx_description
1 polymer ?
#
loop_
_entity_poly.entity_id
_entity_poly.type
_entity_poly.pdbx_seq_one_letter_code
_entity_poly.pdbx_strand_id
1 'polypeptide(L)'
;MKKSSVASFAWLIAISGIVCGQNATNIVVPGTGIQLVQVGDDFEDETWDFIPNNPKSTEDIDEKQRAPMGKSTNGRWYEGAKRGHPDVVKRVSTPPGGLEGSQGALLLKSLYTGIPNTPSFKMHQDDFICNVQYRLGGTVPVSQSPSMTTRVYLPPMENWERRNGPHFAFRAAVETTVTETKTKFVFVSKE
;
A
#
# COMPACT_ATOMS: atom_id res chain seq x y z
N MET A 1 27.70 -72.04 -42.07
CA MET A 1 26.60 -71.74 -41.12
C MET A 1 27.20 -71.02 -39.92
N LYS A 2 26.44 -70.07 -39.32
CA LYS A 2 26.82 -69.02 -38.34
C LYS A 2 27.19 -67.67 -38.98
N LYS A 3 26.22 -66.75 -38.98
CA LYS A 3 26.44 -65.31 -38.88
C LYS A 3 25.66 -64.81 -37.66
N SER A 4 26.39 -64.25 -36.71
CA SER A 4 25.90 -63.54 -35.54
C SER A 4 25.22 -62.24 -35.97
N SER A 5 23.99 -61.99 -35.52
CA SER A 5 23.37 -60.68 -35.57
C SER A 5 23.36 -60.10 -34.16
N VAL A 6 24.06 -58.99 -33.97
CA VAL A 6 24.10 -58.20 -32.73
C VAL A 6 22.88 -57.29 -32.76
N ALA A 7 21.93 -57.51 -31.85
CA ALA A 7 20.80 -56.61 -31.65
C ALA A 7 21.25 -55.44 -30.75
N SER A 8 21.35 -54.25 -31.34
CA SER A 8 21.63 -53.01 -30.62
C SER A 8 20.35 -52.51 -29.96
N PHE A 9 20.28 -52.58 -28.62
CA PHE A 9 19.19 -52.01 -27.83
C PHE A 9 19.45 -50.52 -27.62
N ALA A 10 18.78 -49.67 -28.39
CA ALA A 10 18.75 -48.23 -28.14
C ALA A 10 17.70 -47.93 -27.05
N TRP A 11 18.15 -47.52 -25.87
CA TRP A 11 17.30 -46.96 -24.83
C TRP A 11 16.89 -45.53 -25.22
N LEU A 12 15.63 -45.36 -25.62
CA LEU A 12 14.99 -44.05 -25.73
C LEU A 12 14.57 -43.58 -24.33
N ILE A 13 15.38 -42.73 -23.71
CA ILE A 13 14.97 -41.96 -22.53
C ILE A 13 14.05 -40.86 -23.05
N ALA A 14 12.74 -41.06 -22.91
CA ALA A 14 11.76 -40.00 -23.10
C ALA A 14 11.93 -39.00 -21.95
N ILE A 15 12.56 -37.86 -22.22
CA ILE A 15 12.53 -36.71 -21.34
C ILE A 15 11.11 -36.17 -21.41
N SER A 16 10.28 -36.55 -20.44
CA SER A 16 9.01 -35.90 -20.15
C SER A 16 9.31 -34.44 -19.84
N GLY A 17 9.23 -33.57 -20.85
CA GLY A 17 9.23 -32.14 -20.64
C GLY A 17 8.04 -31.80 -19.77
N ILE A 18 8.27 -31.58 -18.47
CA ILE A 18 7.32 -30.86 -17.63
C ILE A 18 7.31 -29.45 -18.19
N VAL A 19 6.42 -29.21 -19.15
CA VAL A 19 5.99 -27.87 -19.49
C VAL A 19 5.23 -27.41 -18.26
N CYS A 20 5.92 -26.72 -17.34
CA CYS A 20 5.27 -25.82 -16.40
C CYS A 20 4.62 -24.73 -17.24
N GLY A 21 3.44 -25.02 -17.79
CA GLY A 21 2.59 -24.01 -18.37
C GLY A 21 2.38 -22.97 -17.29
N GLN A 22 2.83 -21.74 -17.57
CA GLN A 22 2.41 -20.59 -16.79
C GLN A 22 0.88 -20.62 -16.83
N ASN A 23 0.25 -20.93 -15.68
CA ASN A 23 -1.18 -20.79 -15.56
C ASN A 23 -1.50 -19.38 -16.02
N ALA A 24 -2.30 -19.27 -17.09
CA ALA A 24 -2.81 -18.01 -17.55
C ALA A 24 -3.30 -17.23 -16.33
N THR A 25 -2.79 -16.01 -16.14
CA THR A 25 -3.29 -15.13 -15.08
C THR A 25 -4.76 -14.90 -15.41
N ASN A 26 -5.65 -15.65 -14.77
CA ASN A 26 -7.08 -15.37 -14.81
C ASN A 26 -7.20 -13.89 -14.45
N ILE A 27 -7.74 -13.10 -15.36
CA ILE A 27 -7.99 -11.68 -15.12
C ILE A 27 -9.03 -11.65 -14.00
N VAL A 28 -8.57 -11.45 -12.76
CA VAL A 28 -9.44 -11.31 -11.62
C VAL A 28 -10.14 -9.96 -11.76
N VAL A 29 -11.47 -9.99 -11.86
CA VAL A 29 -12.27 -8.77 -11.89
C VAL A 29 -12.17 -8.13 -10.51
N PRO A 30 -11.71 -6.87 -10.37
CA PRO A 30 -11.65 -6.22 -9.07
C PRO A 30 -12.99 -6.28 -8.34
N GLY A 31 -12.96 -6.62 -7.05
CA GLY A 31 -14.17 -6.77 -6.23
C GLY A 31 -14.85 -8.14 -6.29
N THR A 32 -14.39 -9.11 -7.10
CA THR A 32 -14.92 -10.49 -7.08
C THR A 32 -14.18 -11.42 -6.12
N GLY A 33 -13.21 -10.89 -5.37
CA GLY A 33 -12.43 -11.64 -4.39
C GLY A 33 -13.06 -11.69 -3.00
N ILE A 34 -12.28 -12.18 -2.03
CA ILE A 34 -12.65 -12.15 -0.61
C ILE A 34 -12.21 -10.81 -0.01
N GLN A 35 -13.12 -10.10 0.64
CA GLN A 35 -12.79 -8.87 1.35
C GLN A 35 -11.96 -9.16 2.60
N LEU A 36 -10.83 -8.48 2.74
CA LEU A 36 -10.00 -8.52 3.95
C LEU A 36 -10.53 -7.50 4.97
N VAL A 37 -11.46 -7.92 5.82
CA VAL A 37 -12.15 -7.05 6.79
C VAL A 37 -11.26 -6.48 7.89
N GLN A 38 -10.03 -6.99 8.04
CA GLN A 38 -9.07 -6.53 9.05
C GLN A 38 -8.43 -5.18 8.68
N VAL A 39 -8.50 -4.76 7.41
CA VAL A 39 -7.84 -3.57 6.84
C VAL A 39 -8.84 -2.72 6.08
N GLY A 40 -8.52 -1.43 5.90
CA GLY A 40 -9.45 -0.46 5.33
C GLY A 40 -10.66 -0.21 6.24
N ASP A 41 -11.58 0.63 5.78
CA ASP A 41 -12.75 1.00 6.56
C ASP A 41 -13.87 1.45 5.63
N ASP A 42 -15.11 1.13 5.98
CA ASP A 42 -16.31 1.67 5.35
C ASP A 42 -16.81 2.92 6.09
N PHE A 43 -16.25 3.20 7.27
CA PHE A 43 -16.60 4.32 8.15
C PHE A 43 -18.05 4.32 8.64
N GLU A 44 -18.75 3.19 8.54
CA GLU A 44 -20.15 3.11 8.97
C GLU A 44 -20.29 3.16 10.50
N ASP A 45 -19.27 2.71 11.25
CA ASP A 45 -19.22 2.79 12.71
C ASP A 45 -19.18 4.26 13.20
N GLU A 46 -20.23 4.69 13.88
CA GLU A 46 -20.34 6.06 14.44
C GLU A 46 -19.32 6.35 15.55
N THR A 47 -18.77 5.32 16.18
CA THR A 47 -17.74 5.45 17.22
C THR A 47 -16.32 5.54 16.65
N TRP A 48 -16.20 5.47 15.32
CA TRP A 48 -14.92 5.67 14.64
C TRP A 48 -14.42 7.09 14.88
N ASP A 49 -13.17 7.20 15.31
CA ASP A 49 -12.49 8.49 15.47
C ASP A 49 -11.00 8.35 15.15
N PHE A 50 -10.35 9.49 14.91
CA PHE A 50 -8.90 9.58 14.74
C PHE A 50 -8.27 10.34 15.90
N ILE A 51 -7.30 9.70 16.56
CA ILE A 51 -6.55 10.27 17.67
C ILE A 51 -5.24 10.81 17.07
N PRO A 52 -5.10 12.12 16.85
CA PRO A 52 -3.98 12.68 16.09
C PRO A 52 -2.62 12.63 16.80
N ASN A 53 -2.60 12.69 18.14
CA ASN A 53 -1.35 12.75 18.93
C ASN A 53 -0.36 13.84 18.45
N ASN A 54 -0.86 15.07 18.27
CA ASN A 54 -0.02 16.20 17.86
C ASN A 54 1.13 16.48 18.85
N PRO A 55 2.26 17.03 18.37
CA PRO A 55 2.53 17.49 17.00
C PRO A 55 2.84 16.36 16.00
N LYS A 56 2.30 16.47 14.77
CA LYS A 56 2.56 15.53 13.66
C LYS A 56 4.03 15.47 13.24
N SER A 57 4.44 14.35 12.66
CA SER A 57 5.79 14.07 12.18
C SER A 57 6.19 14.87 10.94
N THR A 58 7.48 15.20 10.81
CA THR A 58 8.06 15.92 9.64
C THR A 58 9.47 15.47 9.32
N GLU A 59 9.75 14.18 9.53
CA GLU A 59 11.06 13.58 9.28
C GLU A 59 11.61 13.89 7.89
N ASP A 60 10.76 14.00 6.87
CA ASP A 60 11.19 14.34 5.52
C ASP A 60 11.76 15.76 5.36
N ILE A 61 11.50 16.66 6.32
CA ILE A 61 11.93 18.06 6.32
C ILE A 61 13.00 18.33 7.39
N ASP A 62 12.79 17.82 8.61
CA ASP A 62 13.65 18.13 9.77
C ASP A 62 14.16 16.90 10.52
N GLU A 63 14.01 15.70 9.93
CA GLU A 63 14.47 14.42 10.49
C GLU A 63 13.82 14.07 11.85
N LYS A 64 12.73 14.75 12.24
CA LYS A 64 12.01 14.47 13.49
C LYS A 64 10.77 13.62 13.25
N GLN A 65 10.89 12.35 13.66
CA GLN A 65 9.74 11.50 13.95
C GLN A 65 9.15 11.87 15.31
N ARG A 66 7.89 12.32 15.33
CA ARG A 66 7.22 12.75 16.56
C ARG A 66 6.28 11.64 17.04
N ALA A 67 6.66 10.99 18.13
CA ALA A 67 5.89 9.93 18.76
C ALA A 67 5.21 10.44 20.05
N PRO A 68 4.05 9.89 20.45
CA PRO A 68 3.30 8.83 19.75
C PRO A 68 2.64 9.34 18.46
N MET A 69 2.57 8.49 17.43
CA MET A 69 1.92 8.83 16.16
C MET A 69 0.40 8.75 16.26
N GLY A 70 -0.29 9.52 15.43
CA GLY A 70 -1.74 9.49 15.30
C GLY A 70 -2.27 8.18 14.74
N LYS A 71 -3.45 7.77 15.22
CA LYS A 71 -4.11 6.51 14.80
C LYS A 71 -5.63 6.58 14.96
N SER A 72 -6.32 5.80 14.13
CA SER A 72 -7.76 5.52 14.29
C SER A 72 -8.06 4.70 15.56
N THR A 73 -9.25 4.87 16.13
CA THR A 73 -9.73 4.14 17.31
C THR A 73 -9.74 2.62 17.12
N ASN A 74 -10.05 2.16 15.91
CA ASN A 74 -10.04 0.75 15.56
C ASN A 74 -8.66 0.24 15.09
N GLY A 75 -7.65 1.10 14.99
CA GLY A 75 -6.27 0.76 14.62
C GLY A 75 -6.04 0.35 13.16
N ARG A 76 -6.96 0.68 12.24
CA ARG A 76 -6.84 0.36 10.81
C ARG A 76 -6.13 1.43 9.99
N TRP A 77 -6.10 2.66 10.49
CA TRP A 77 -5.43 3.82 9.90
C TRP A 77 -4.48 4.50 10.88
N TYR A 78 -3.38 5.04 10.37
CA TYR A 78 -2.37 5.75 11.15
C TYR A 78 -1.66 6.86 10.36
N GLU A 79 -1.03 7.75 11.11
CA GLU A 79 -0.18 8.84 10.62
C GLU A 79 1.07 8.32 9.90
N GLY A 80 1.48 8.98 8.81
CA GLY A 80 2.76 8.66 8.18
C GLY A 80 3.95 9.16 9.00
N ALA A 81 4.86 8.25 9.36
CA ALA A 81 6.09 8.59 10.10
C ALA A 81 6.93 9.67 9.42
N LYS A 82 6.89 9.76 8.08
CA LYS A 82 7.70 10.75 7.34
C LYS A 82 7.11 12.15 7.33
N ARG A 83 5.79 12.26 7.16
CA ARG A 83 5.11 13.50 6.71
C ARG A 83 3.89 13.90 7.53
N GLY A 84 3.58 13.16 8.58
CA GLY A 84 2.48 13.48 9.47
C GLY A 84 1.11 13.15 8.88
N HIS A 85 0.06 13.54 9.60
CA HIS A 85 -1.34 13.30 9.23
C HIS A 85 -2.03 14.61 8.78
N PRO A 86 -3.14 14.51 8.00
CA PRO A 86 -3.96 15.67 7.68
C PRO A 86 -4.50 16.38 8.92
N ASP A 87 -4.66 17.70 8.86
CA ASP A 87 -5.15 18.51 9.99
C ASP A 87 -6.59 18.15 10.39
N VAL A 88 -7.41 17.74 9.43
CA VAL A 88 -8.75 17.20 9.66
C VAL A 88 -8.79 15.76 9.18
N VAL A 89 -9.03 14.86 10.11
CA VAL A 89 -9.36 13.46 9.87
C VAL A 89 -10.62 13.17 10.67
N LYS A 90 -11.77 13.09 10.01
CA LYS A 90 -13.07 13.06 10.71
C LYS A 90 -14.08 12.20 9.98
N ARG A 91 -14.78 11.33 10.72
CA ARG A 91 -16.00 10.68 10.21
C ARG A 91 -17.10 11.72 10.00
N VAL A 92 -17.70 11.73 8.82
CA VAL A 92 -18.82 12.59 8.45
C VAL A 92 -19.95 11.75 7.87
N SER A 93 -21.13 12.34 7.73
CA SER A 93 -22.22 11.71 6.97
C SER A 93 -21.82 11.53 5.52
N THR A 94 -22.27 10.44 4.89
CA THR A 94 -22.05 10.18 3.47
C THR A 94 -22.55 11.37 2.62
N PRO A 95 -21.71 11.94 1.73
CA PRO A 95 -22.09 13.10 0.92
C PRO A 95 -23.12 12.72 -0.16
N PRO A 96 -23.84 13.71 -0.72
CA PRO A 96 -24.77 13.47 -1.83
C PRO A 96 -24.08 12.77 -3.01
N GLY A 97 -24.74 11.76 -3.57
CA GLY A 97 -24.17 10.90 -4.63
C GLY A 97 -23.22 9.81 -4.12
N GLY A 98 -23.13 9.61 -2.80
CA GLY A 98 -22.45 8.48 -2.19
C GLY A 98 -23.14 7.13 -2.47
N LEU A 99 -22.56 6.07 -1.91
CA LEU A 99 -23.08 4.71 -2.08
C LEU A 99 -24.47 4.55 -1.46
N GLU A 100 -25.33 3.77 -2.12
CA GLU A 100 -26.64 3.42 -1.58
C GLU A 100 -26.49 2.68 -0.23
N GLY A 101 -27.27 3.11 0.77
CA GLY A 101 -27.22 2.55 2.13
C GLY A 101 -26.07 3.02 3.01
N SER A 102 -25.06 3.71 2.46
CA SER A 102 -23.93 4.23 3.24
C SER A 102 -24.33 5.47 4.03
N GLN A 103 -23.96 5.50 5.32
CA GLN A 103 -24.24 6.59 6.24
C GLN A 103 -22.96 7.29 6.72
N GLY A 104 -21.82 6.59 6.66
CA GLY A 104 -20.51 7.12 7.04
C GLY A 104 -19.56 7.35 5.88
N ALA A 105 -18.78 8.43 5.97
CA ALA A 105 -17.65 8.71 5.09
C ALA A 105 -16.51 9.36 5.87
N LEU A 106 -15.32 9.39 5.27
CA LEU A 106 -14.15 10.05 5.85
C LEU A 106 -13.88 11.40 5.18
N LEU A 107 -13.85 12.46 5.99
CA LEU A 107 -13.32 13.76 5.59
C LEU A 107 -11.83 13.82 5.90
N LEU A 108 -11.03 14.06 4.86
CA LEU A 108 -9.60 14.36 4.95
C LEU A 108 -9.35 15.78 4.44
N LYS A 109 -8.66 16.60 5.24
CA LYS A 109 -8.25 17.94 4.82
C LYS A 109 -6.93 18.32 5.47
N SER A 110 -5.95 18.67 4.64
CA SER A 110 -4.72 19.33 5.07
C SER A 110 -4.87 20.85 4.98
N LEU A 111 -4.36 21.55 5.99
CA LEU A 111 -4.38 23.01 6.11
C LEU A 111 -2.95 23.54 6.27
N TYR A 112 -2.19 22.99 7.22
CA TYR A 112 -0.84 23.43 7.55
C TYR A 112 0.12 22.25 7.40
N THR A 113 0.49 21.98 6.15
CA THR A 113 1.46 20.92 5.82
C THR A 113 2.89 21.40 6.09
N GLY A 114 3.78 20.47 6.45
CA GLY A 114 5.15 20.77 6.86
C GLY A 114 5.31 20.94 8.37
N ILE A 115 6.38 21.64 8.81
CA ILE A 115 6.75 21.74 10.23
C ILE A 115 5.65 22.46 11.02
N PRO A 116 5.08 21.83 12.07
CA PRO A 116 4.08 22.46 12.91
C PRO A 116 4.53 23.83 13.43
N ASN A 117 3.62 24.81 13.36
CA ASN A 117 3.86 26.20 13.76
C ASN A 117 4.96 26.94 12.97
N THR A 118 5.41 26.40 11.82
CA THR A 118 6.47 27.01 11.00
C THR A 118 6.04 27.05 9.51
N PRO A 119 5.32 28.09 9.07
CA PRO A 119 4.90 28.21 7.67
C PRO A 119 6.10 28.28 6.73
N SER A 120 6.23 27.31 5.81
CA SER A 120 7.32 27.27 4.83
C SER A 120 7.00 28.00 3.53
N PHE A 121 5.72 28.27 3.27
CA PHE A 121 5.18 28.76 1.99
C PHE A 121 5.56 27.89 0.77
N LYS A 122 5.94 26.63 1.03
CA LYS A 122 6.21 25.62 0.03
C LYS A 122 5.15 24.53 0.11
N MET A 123 4.93 23.86 -1.00
CA MET A 123 4.02 22.73 -1.04
C MET A 123 4.61 21.55 -0.28
N HIS A 124 3.88 21.08 0.72
CA HIS A 124 4.14 19.82 1.42
C HIS A 124 2.92 18.91 1.32
N GLN A 125 3.12 17.63 1.65
CA GLN A 125 2.08 16.61 1.68
C GLN A 125 1.97 16.07 3.11
N ASP A 126 0.78 15.66 3.51
CA ASP A 126 0.58 14.80 4.67
C ASP A 126 0.25 13.38 4.18
N ASP A 127 0.41 12.39 5.05
CA ASP A 127 0.13 10.99 4.77
C ASP A 127 -1.00 10.46 5.67
N PHE A 128 -1.86 9.61 5.11
CA PHE A 128 -2.84 8.85 5.87
C PHE A 128 -2.78 7.39 5.44
N ILE A 129 -2.26 6.53 6.30
CA ILE A 129 -1.79 5.20 5.90
C ILE A 129 -2.75 4.13 6.40
N CYS A 130 -3.19 3.26 5.49
CA CYS A 130 -3.91 2.04 5.83
C CYS A 130 -2.93 1.01 6.39
N ASN A 131 -3.23 0.50 7.58
CA ASN A 131 -2.40 -0.44 8.30
C ASN A 131 -2.54 -1.87 7.74
N VAL A 132 -2.06 -2.12 6.52
CA VAL A 132 -2.19 -3.44 5.89
C VAL A 132 -1.25 -4.44 6.54
N GLN A 133 0.05 -4.12 6.60
CA GLN A 133 1.09 -5.07 6.99
C GLN A 133 0.92 -5.57 8.43
N TYR A 134 0.74 -4.69 9.40
CA TYR A 134 0.65 -5.11 10.81
C TYR A 134 -0.67 -5.82 11.12
N ARG A 135 -1.75 -5.49 10.40
CA ARG A 135 -3.07 -6.11 10.62
C ARG A 135 -3.20 -7.50 10.02
N LEU A 136 -2.51 -7.74 8.90
CA LEU A 136 -2.49 -9.04 8.24
C LEU A 136 -1.32 -9.92 8.69
N GLY A 137 -0.40 -9.39 9.49
CA GLY A 137 0.83 -10.10 9.88
C GLY A 137 1.85 -10.23 8.74
N GLY A 138 1.76 -9.38 7.72
CA GLY A 138 2.60 -9.42 6.53
C GLY A 138 2.02 -8.67 5.34
N THR A 139 2.75 -8.66 4.23
CA THR A 139 2.29 -8.11 2.94
C THR A 139 1.39 -9.12 2.21
N VAL A 140 0.54 -8.63 1.30
CA VAL A 140 -0.29 -9.50 0.46
C VAL A 140 0.51 -9.87 -0.80
N PRO A 141 0.75 -11.17 -1.09
CA PRO A 141 1.47 -11.57 -2.30
C PRO A 141 0.75 -11.15 -3.58
N VAL A 142 1.49 -10.61 -4.55
CA VAL A 142 0.95 -10.22 -5.86
C VAL A 142 0.32 -11.41 -6.60
N SER A 143 0.80 -12.63 -6.36
CA SER A 143 0.22 -13.86 -6.91
C SER A 143 -1.22 -14.12 -6.45
N GLN A 144 -1.67 -13.50 -5.36
CA GLN A 144 -3.06 -13.57 -4.90
C GLN A 144 -3.97 -12.54 -5.60
N SER A 145 -3.43 -11.76 -6.55
CA SER A 145 -4.17 -10.73 -7.30
C SER A 145 -4.94 -9.76 -6.40
N PRO A 146 -4.27 -9.06 -5.45
CA PRO A 146 -4.95 -8.14 -4.54
C PRO A 146 -5.61 -7.00 -5.30
N SER A 147 -6.79 -6.61 -4.85
CA SER A 147 -7.50 -5.42 -5.35
C SER A 147 -7.93 -4.54 -4.17
N MET A 148 -7.99 -3.23 -4.41
CA MET A 148 -8.48 -2.25 -3.47
C MET A 148 -9.32 -1.21 -4.21
N THR A 149 -10.31 -0.64 -3.54
CA THR A 149 -11.17 0.38 -4.13
C THR A 149 -11.41 1.47 -3.12
N THR A 150 -11.22 2.71 -3.55
CA THR A 150 -11.52 3.91 -2.77
C THR A 150 -12.46 4.77 -3.59
N ARG A 151 -13.57 5.21 -2.99
CA ARG A 151 -14.47 6.18 -3.61
C ARG A 151 -14.15 7.55 -3.03
N VAL A 152 -13.82 8.48 -3.92
CA VAL A 152 -13.42 9.83 -3.53
C VAL A 152 -14.52 10.78 -3.92
N TYR A 153 -15.12 11.42 -2.93
CA TYR A 153 -15.98 12.58 -3.16
C TYR A 153 -15.11 13.83 -3.26
N LEU A 154 -15.28 14.58 -4.35
CA LEU A 154 -14.63 15.86 -4.55
C LEU A 154 -15.69 16.97 -4.47
N PRO A 155 -15.51 18.00 -3.62
CA PRO A 155 -16.47 19.10 -3.55
C PRO A 155 -16.46 19.90 -4.86
N PRO A 156 -17.50 20.71 -5.14
CA PRO A 156 -17.53 21.61 -6.29
C PRO A 156 -16.29 22.51 -6.36
N MET A 157 -15.76 22.73 -7.57
CA MET A 157 -14.49 23.46 -7.81
C MET A 157 -14.42 24.86 -7.17
N GLU A 158 -15.55 25.54 -7.05
CA GLU A 158 -15.66 26.85 -6.38
C GLU A 158 -15.27 26.84 -4.89
N ASN A 159 -15.34 25.68 -4.24
CA ASN A 159 -14.94 25.49 -2.84
C ASN A 159 -13.44 25.19 -2.69
N TRP A 160 -12.70 25.06 -3.80
CA TRP A 160 -11.29 24.72 -3.76
C TRP A 160 -10.44 25.96 -3.55
N GLU A 161 -9.35 25.78 -2.81
CA GLU A 161 -8.33 26.81 -2.68
C GLU A 161 -7.76 27.19 -4.05
N ARG A 162 -7.55 28.48 -4.27
CA ARG A 162 -6.87 29.01 -5.46
C ARG A 162 -5.36 28.74 -5.38
N ARG A 163 -4.98 27.48 -5.56
CA ARG A 163 -3.59 27.02 -5.58
C ARG A 163 -3.35 26.08 -6.75
N ASN A 164 -2.09 25.99 -7.18
CA ASN A 164 -1.65 25.03 -8.18
C ASN A 164 -0.94 23.85 -7.49
N GLY A 165 -1.18 22.63 -7.96
CA GLY A 165 -0.51 21.42 -7.47
C GLY A 165 -1.44 20.22 -7.27
N PRO A 166 -0.89 19.06 -6.87
CA PRO A 166 -1.69 17.92 -6.45
C PRO A 166 -2.51 18.24 -5.18
N HIS A 167 -3.80 17.90 -5.21
CA HIS A 167 -4.71 18.05 -4.07
C HIS A 167 -5.02 16.74 -3.36
N PHE A 168 -4.98 15.62 -4.08
CA PHE A 168 -5.21 14.30 -3.54
C PHE A 168 -4.39 13.28 -4.34
N ALA A 169 -3.79 12.32 -3.65
CA ALA A 169 -3.12 11.19 -4.25
C ALA A 169 -3.47 9.92 -3.46
N PHE A 170 -3.69 8.83 -4.19
CA PHE A 170 -3.89 7.50 -3.62
C PHE A 170 -2.79 6.59 -4.12
N ARG A 171 -2.15 5.84 -3.23
CA ARG A 171 -1.03 4.96 -3.56
C ARG A 171 -1.19 3.59 -2.90
N ALA A 172 -1.05 2.55 -3.71
CA ALA A 172 -0.76 1.20 -3.24
C ALA A 172 0.76 1.02 -3.17
N ALA A 173 1.30 0.71 -1.99
CA ALA A 173 2.71 0.35 -1.87
C ALA A 173 2.92 -1.09 -2.35
N VAL A 174 3.84 -1.28 -3.29
CA VAL A 174 4.26 -2.60 -3.77
C VAL A 174 5.74 -2.71 -3.49
N GLU A 175 6.11 -3.75 -2.75
CA GLU A 175 7.49 -4.04 -2.38
C GLU A 175 7.98 -5.24 -3.17
N THR A 176 9.27 -5.23 -3.51
CA THR A 176 9.96 -6.35 -4.16
C THR A 176 11.31 -6.54 -3.52
N THR A 177 11.84 -7.76 -3.60
CA THR A 177 13.20 -8.04 -3.16
C THR A 177 14.15 -7.79 -4.32
N VAL A 178 15.17 -6.97 -4.10
CA VAL A 178 16.29 -6.83 -5.04
C VAL A 178 17.37 -7.83 -4.65
N THR A 179 17.71 -8.74 -5.56
CA THR A 179 18.84 -9.64 -5.37
C THR A 179 20.11 -8.91 -5.77
N GLU A 180 20.91 -8.49 -4.80
CA GLU A 180 22.23 -7.90 -5.04
C GLU A 180 23.34 -8.96 -4.98
N THR A 181 24.14 -9.06 -6.04
CA THR A 181 25.37 -9.85 -6.01
C THR A 181 26.46 -9.07 -5.29
N LYS A 182 26.66 -9.34 -4.00
CA LYS A 182 27.81 -8.77 -3.26
C LYS A 182 29.09 -9.52 -3.63
N THR A 183 29.99 -8.86 -4.36
CA THR A 183 31.36 -9.34 -4.55
C THR A 183 32.08 -9.32 -3.21
N LYS A 184 32.27 -10.48 -2.58
CA LYS A 184 33.14 -10.61 -1.42
C LYS A 184 34.58 -10.40 -1.89
N PHE A 185 35.17 -9.25 -1.58
CA PHE A 185 36.62 -9.09 -1.67
C PHE A 185 37.25 -9.98 -0.60
N VAL A 186 37.84 -11.09 -1.04
CA VAL A 186 38.69 -11.92 -0.18
C VAL A 186 40.04 -11.21 -0.12
N PHE A 187 40.31 -10.53 1.00
CA PHE A 187 41.65 -10.05 1.30
C PHE A 187 42.55 -11.27 1.58
N VAL A 188 43.36 -11.65 0.60
CA VAL A 188 44.49 -12.55 0.82
C VAL A 188 45.65 -11.68 1.31
N SER A 189 45.96 -11.72 2.60
CA SER A 189 47.23 -11.20 3.10
C SER A 189 48.34 -12.12 2.60
N LYS A 190 49.31 -11.59 1.84
CA LYS A 190 50.59 -12.27 1.61
C LYS A 190 51.42 -12.13 2.89
N GLU A 191 51.90 -13.26 3.40
CA GLU A 191 53.01 -13.35 4.36
C GLU A 191 54.31 -12.79 3.78
#